data_AF-A0AAE0PWX9-F1
#
_entry.id   AF-A0AAE0PWX9-F1
#
_cell.length_a   1.000
_cell.length_b   1.000
_cell.length_c   1.000
_cell.angle_alpha   90.00
_cell.angle_beta   90.00
_cell.angle_gamma   90.00
#
_symmetry.space_group_name_H-M   'P 1'
#
loop_
_entity.id
_entity.type
_entity.pdbx_description
1 polymer ?
#
loop_
_entity_poly.entity_id
_entity_poly.type
_entity_poly.pdbx_seq_one_letter_code
_entity_poly.pdbx_strand_id
1 'polypeptide(L)'
;MDKRKDLSEFDKGQIVMARRLDQSISKTAALVGCSRSAVTYSIYHHHYKNEHRFVHRPGRLAVINGTMNSAVYQKILKENVRPSVCDLKLKQTWVLQQENDPKHTSKSTSEWLKKNKMKTLEWPSQSPDLNPIEMLWHDLKKVVHARKPSSVAELQQFCKDEWAKIPPQRCNKLIASYGKRLIAVVVAKGGPTSY
;
A
#
# COMPACT_ATOMS: atom_id res chain seq x y z
N MET A 1 2.13 4.50 -35.57
CA MET A 1 2.19 3.22 -34.83
C MET A 1 3.47 3.22 -34.01
N ASP A 2 3.40 3.54 -32.72
CA ASP A 2 4.58 3.57 -31.85
C ASP A 2 4.49 2.44 -30.83
N LYS A 3 5.29 1.39 -31.03
CA LYS A 3 5.41 0.26 -30.11
C LYS A 3 6.27 0.75 -28.94
N ARG A 4 5.67 0.95 -27.76
CA ARG A 4 6.41 1.38 -26.55
C ARG A 4 7.53 0.39 -26.22
N LYS A 5 8.75 0.90 -26.08
CA LYS A 5 9.87 0.18 -25.48
C LYS A 5 9.60 -0.01 -23.98
N ASP A 6 9.73 -1.24 -23.49
CA ASP A 6 9.87 -1.50 -22.06
C ASP A 6 11.04 -0.66 -21.53
N LEU A 7 10.88 -0.06 -20.34
CA LEU A 7 11.96 0.68 -19.69
C LEU A 7 13.17 -0.23 -19.52
N SER A 8 14.35 0.26 -19.91
CA SER A 8 15.60 -0.47 -19.75
C SER A 8 15.94 -0.62 -18.26
N GLU A 9 16.83 -1.55 -17.91
CA GLU A 9 17.34 -1.65 -16.53
C GLU A 9 18.08 -0.38 -16.10
N PHE A 10 18.68 0.35 -17.06
CA PHE A 10 19.29 1.65 -16.81
C PHE A 10 18.23 2.70 -16.41
N ASP A 11 17.12 2.78 -17.14
CA ASP A 11 16.02 3.71 -16.83
C ASP A 11 15.41 3.42 -15.46
N LYS A 12 15.22 2.13 -15.13
CA LYS A 12 14.77 1.71 -13.80
C LYS A 12 15.77 2.10 -12.72
N GLY A 13 17.07 1.99 -12.98
CA GLY A 13 18.14 2.45 -12.10
C GLY A 13 18.09 3.96 -11.84
N GLN A 14 17.91 4.76 -12.89
CA GLN A 14 17.75 6.22 -12.80
C GLN A 14 16.52 6.60 -11.97
N ILE A 15 15.40 5.91 -12.17
CA ILE A 15 14.19 6.10 -11.36
C ILE A 15 14.48 5.84 -9.89
N VAL A 16 15.08 4.70 -9.55
CA VAL A 16 15.37 4.34 -8.14
C VAL A 16 16.32 5.37 -7.51
N MET A 17 17.33 5.83 -8.24
CA MET A 17 18.30 6.81 -7.75
C MET A 17 17.67 8.19 -7.53
N ALA A 18 16.92 8.71 -8.50
CA ALA A 18 16.19 9.97 -8.37
C ALA A 18 15.26 9.98 -7.14
N ARG A 19 14.64 8.83 -6.85
CA ARG A 19 13.76 8.66 -5.69
C ARG A 19 14.49 8.53 -4.36
N ARG A 20 15.71 8.00 -4.36
CA ARG A 20 16.60 8.05 -3.18
C ARG A 20 17.05 9.47 -2.86
N LEU A 21 17.07 10.35 -3.87
CA LEU A 21 17.35 11.78 -3.73
C LEU A 21 16.06 12.60 -3.48
N ASP A 22 14.98 11.96 -3.03
CA ASP A 22 13.68 12.57 -2.69
C ASP A 22 13.05 13.43 -3.81
N GLN A 23 13.39 13.20 -5.08
CA GLN A 23 12.70 13.84 -6.20
C GLN A 23 11.27 13.32 -6.33
N SER A 24 10.28 14.18 -6.60
CA SER A 24 8.87 13.77 -6.78
C SER A 24 8.67 12.81 -7.98
N ILE A 25 7.55 12.07 -8.02
CA ILE A 25 7.27 11.17 -9.16
C ILE A 25 7.23 11.97 -10.46
N SER A 26 6.60 13.15 -10.45
CA SER A 26 6.51 14.00 -11.64
C SER A 26 7.88 14.47 -12.13
N LYS A 27 8.79 14.87 -11.23
CA LYS A 27 10.16 15.27 -11.60
C LYS A 27 10.96 14.09 -12.14
N THR A 28 10.84 12.93 -11.49
CA THR A 28 11.50 11.69 -11.91
C THR A 28 11.00 11.23 -13.29
N ALA A 29 9.69 11.34 -13.54
CA ALA A 29 9.07 10.98 -14.80
C ALA A 29 9.56 11.86 -15.95
N ALA A 30 9.66 13.17 -15.71
CA ALA A 30 10.21 14.12 -16.67
C ALA A 30 11.71 13.86 -16.94
N LEU A 31 12.50 13.58 -15.90
CA LEU A 31 13.94 13.30 -16.01
C LEU A 31 14.22 12.06 -16.88
N VAL A 32 13.44 11.00 -16.68
CA VAL A 32 13.64 9.69 -17.35
C VAL A 32 12.86 9.61 -18.68
N GLY A 33 11.99 10.59 -18.97
CA GLY A 33 11.15 10.58 -20.17
C GLY A 33 10.09 9.47 -20.16
N CYS A 34 9.54 9.14 -18.98
CA CYS A 34 8.54 8.08 -18.82
C CYS A 34 7.25 8.57 -18.14
N SER A 35 6.22 7.73 -18.07
CA SER A 35 4.98 8.09 -17.39
C SER A 35 5.16 8.07 -15.87
N ARG A 36 4.37 8.89 -15.15
CA ARG A 36 4.31 8.85 -13.67
C ARG A 36 4.03 7.44 -13.15
N SER A 37 3.15 6.71 -13.82
CA SER A 37 2.84 5.31 -13.49
C SER A 37 4.03 4.38 -13.69
N ALA A 38 4.90 4.62 -14.66
CA ALA A 38 6.12 3.84 -14.88
C ALA A 38 7.20 4.10 -13.82
N VAL A 39 7.25 5.34 -13.30
CA VAL A 39 8.07 5.68 -12.12
C VAL A 39 7.55 4.94 -10.89
N THR A 40 6.25 5.02 -10.60
CA THR A 40 5.62 4.25 -9.52
C THR A 40 5.94 2.76 -9.70
N TYR A 41 5.68 2.19 -10.87
CA TYR A 41 6.00 0.80 -11.20
C TYR A 41 7.43 0.40 -10.82
N SER A 42 8.43 1.19 -11.25
CA SER A 42 9.84 0.85 -11.05
C SER A 42 10.25 0.92 -9.58
N ILE A 43 9.73 1.89 -8.82
CA ILE A 43 9.94 2.00 -7.37
C ILE A 43 9.36 0.78 -6.67
N TYR A 44 8.10 0.46 -6.94
CA TYR A 44 7.41 -0.65 -6.29
C TYR A 44 8.05 -1.99 -6.63
N HIS A 45 8.36 -2.23 -7.91
CA HIS A 45 9.03 -3.44 -8.34
C HIS A 45 10.43 -3.59 -7.69
N HIS A 46 11.18 -2.49 -7.54
CA HIS A 46 12.46 -2.50 -6.83
C HIS A 46 12.31 -2.80 -5.33
N HIS A 47 11.35 -2.19 -4.63
CA HIS A 47 11.07 -2.53 -3.23
C HIS A 47 10.64 -3.99 -3.08
N TYR A 48 9.79 -4.46 -4.00
CA TYR A 48 9.21 -5.80 -3.97
C TYR A 48 10.21 -6.93 -4.26
N LYS A 49 11.05 -6.81 -5.30
CA LYS A 49 12.05 -7.85 -5.65
C LYS A 49 13.05 -8.15 -4.52
N ASN A 50 13.22 -7.23 -3.56
CA ASN A 50 14.18 -7.32 -2.46
C ASN A 50 13.60 -7.87 -1.14
N GLU A 51 12.30 -8.25 -1.11
CA GLU A 51 11.58 -8.57 0.13
C GLU A 51 11.08 -10.03 0.26
N HIS A 52 11.54 -10.96 -0.59
CA HIS A 52 11.10 -12.37 -0.65
C HIS A 52 11.39 -13.29 0.56
N ARG A 53 11.47 -12.78 1.80
CA ARG A 53 11.91 -13.60 2.95
C ARG A 53 11.02 -13.61 4.18
N PHE A 54 9.79 -13.08 4.12
CA PHE A 54 8.93 -13.05 5.30
C PHE A 54 7.53 -13.62 5.07
N VAL A 55 7.03 -14.27 6.11
CA VAL A 55 5.68 -14.81 6.22
C VAL A 55 4.80 -13.68 6.74
N HIS A 56 4.14 -12.96 5.85
CA HIS A 56 3.33 -11.81 6.24
C HIS A 56 1.94 -12.27 6.67
N ARG A 57 1.59 -12.07 7.94
CA ARG A 57 0.18 -12.01 8.37
C ARG A 57 -0.30 -10.57 8.20
N PRO A 58 -1.61 -10.31 8.20
CA PRO A 58 -2.05 -8.93 8.34
C PRO A 58 -1.54 -8.33 9.65
N GLY A 59 -1.31 -7.01 9.64
CA GLY A 59 -1.00 -6.25 10.86
C GLY A 59 -2.21 -6.10 11.78
N ARG A 60 -2.12 -5.23 12.77
CA ARG A 60 -3.22 -4.98 13.71
C ARG A 60 -4.41 -4.32 13.01
N LEU A 61 -5.62 -4.76 13.40
CA LEU A 61 -6.88 -4.18 12.96
C LEU A 61 -7.35 -3.14 13.98
N ALA A 62 -7.64 -1.92 13.52
CA ALA A 62 -8.19 -0.85 14.35
C ALA A 62 -9.66 -0.59 14.03
N VAL A 63 -10.51 -0.51 15.06
CA VAL A 63 -11.90 -0.08 14.94
C VAL A 63 -11.96 1.42 15.17
N ILE A 64 -12.66 2.13 14.30
CA ILE A 64 -12.81 3.59 14.37
C ILE A 64 -14.28 3.89 14.68
N ASN A 65 -14.51 4.64 15.75
CA ASN A 65 -15.84 5.13 16.11
C ASN A 65 -16.00 6.56 15.60
N GLY A 66 -16.98 6.79 14.73
CA GLY A 66 -17.24 8.09 14.11
C GLY A 66 -16.32 8.42 12.93
N THR A 67 -16.33 9.68 12.50
CA THR A 67 -15.57 10.13 11.33
C THR A 67 -14.10 10.34 11.68
N MET A 68 -13.20 9.73 10.89
CA MET A 68 -11.76 9.89 11.06
C MET A 68 -11.27 11.24 10.52
N ASN A 69 -10.69 12.06 11.39
CA ASN A 69 -9.92 13.26 11.00
C ASN A 69 -8.41 12.99 11.04
N SER A 70 -7.58 14.01 10.72
CA SER A 70 -6.11 13.87 10.71
C SER A 70 -5.53 13.47 12.08
N ALA A 71 -6.05 14.02 13.19
CA ALA A 71 -5.56 13.71 14.53
C ALA A 71 -5.87 12.26 14.94
N VAL A 72 -7.09 11.79 14.65
CA VAL A 72 -7.50 10.40 14.86
C VAL A 72 -6.64 9.47 14.01
N TYR A 73 -6.38 9.82 12.75
CA TYR A 73 -5.51 9.04 11.87
C TYR A 73 -4.08 8.92 12.42
N GLN A 74 -3.47 10.02 12.85
CA GLN A 74 -2.13 10.03 13.47
C GLN A 74 -2.09 9.15 14.73
N LYS A 75 -3.14 9.19 15.56
CA LYS A 75 -3.27 8.32 16.73
C LYS A 75 -3.31 6.85 16.33
N ILE A 76 -4.12 6.48 15.33
CA ILE A 76 -4.20 5.11 14.81
C ILE A 76 -2.83 4.63 14.31
N LEU A 77 -2.13 5.45 13.53
CA LEU A 77 -0.79 5.11 13.05
C LEU A 77 0.19 4.85 14.21
N LYS A 78 0.18 5.71 15.23
CA LYS A 78 1.02 5.58 16.42
C LYS A 78 0.76 4.27 17.17
N GLU A 79 -0.51 3.96 17.39
CA GLU A 79 -0.95 2.84 18.23
C GLU A 79 -0.91 1.50 17.49
N ASN A 80 -1.00 1.50 16.16
CA ASN A 80 -1.14 0.25 15.39
C ASN A 80 0.03 -0.06 14.47
N VAL A 81 0.59 0.93 13.76
CA VAL A 81 1.61 0.65 12.72
C VAL A 81 2.92 0.22 13.35
N ARG A 82 3.44 0.96 14.33
CA ARG A 82 4.71 0.59 14.98
C ARG A 82 4.64 -0.77 15.66
N PRO A 83 3.61 -1.09 16.45
CA PRO A 83 3.48 -2.45 16.99
C PRO A 83 3.34 -3.51 15.90
N SER A 84 2.59 -3.25 14.82
CA SER A 84 2.49 -4.20 13.70
C SER A 84 3.83 -4.45 13.01
N VAL A 85 4.66 -3.42 12.82
CA VAL A 85 6.02 -3.55 12.25
C VAL A 85 6.87 -4.47 13.12
N CYS A 86 6.79 -4.32 14.45
CA CYS A 86 7.49 -5.18 15.40
C CYS A 86 6.96 -6.62 15.40
N ASP A 87 5.64 -6.80 15.49
CA ASP A 87 4.96 -8.10 15.54
C ASP A 87 5.24 -8.91 14.25
N LEU A 88 5.26 -8.24 13.10
CA LEU A 88 5.54 -8.81 11.79
C LEU A 88 7.04 -8.92 11.47
N LYS A 89 7.92 -8.42 12.35
CA LYS A 89 9.39 -8.42 12.18
C LYS A 89 9.84 -7.82 10.83
N LEU A 90 9.21 -6.72 10.42
CA LEU A 90 9.58 -6.05 9.18
C LEU A 90 10.98 -5.44 9.28
N LYS A 91 11.72 -5.41 8.17
CA LYS A 91 13.03 -4.75 8.09
C LYS A 91 12.89 -3.26 8.44
N GLN A 92 13.96 -2.66 8.95
CA GLN A 92 14.01 -1.22 9.24
C GLN A 92 13.72 -0.32 8.01
N THR A 93 13.85 -0.88 6.80
CA THR A 93 13.59 -0.22 5.52
C THR A 93 12.13 -0.27 5.07
N TRP A 94 11.20 -0.66 5.93
CA TRP A 94 9.77 -0.70 5.61
C TRP A 94 9.25 0.67 5.16
N VAL A 95 8.22 0.65 4.31
CA VAL A 95 7.59 1.86 3.78
C VAL A 95 6.08 1.79 4.00
N LEU A 96 5.50 2.88 4.49
CA LEU A 96 4.05 3.03 4.64
C LEU A 96 3.40 3.36 3.30
N GLN A 97 2.53 2.50 2.81
CA GLN A 97 1.64 2.82 1.70
C GLN A 97 0.29 3.32 2.26
N GLN A 98 -0.17 4.46 1.75
CA GLN A 98 -1.46 5.06 2.11
C GLN A 98 -2.05 5.76 0.87
N GLU A 99 -3.37 5.90 0.83
CA GLU A 99 -4.05 6.62 -0.25
C GLU A 99 -3.96 8.14 -0.07
N ASN A 100 -4.21 8.88 -1.16
CA ASN A 100 -4.13 10.34 -1.22
C ASN A 100 -5.33 11.07 -0.59
N ASP A 101 -6.02 10.43 0.37
CA ASP A 101 -7.12 11.06 1.09
C ASP A 101 -6.64 12.35 1.79
N PRO A 102 -7.41 13.45 1.77
CA PRO A 102 -7.00 14.72 2.36
C PRO A 102 -6.49 14.62 3.81
N LYS A 103 -7.03 13.70 4.63
CA LYS A 103 -6.56 13.52 6.02
C LYS A 103 -5.19 12.82 6.11
N HIS A 104 -4.84 12.00 5.12
CA HIS A 104 -3.55 11.30 5.06
C HIS A 104 -2.45 12.21 4.51
N THR A 105 -2.81 13.13 3.60
CA THR A 105 -1.89 14.06 2.92
C THR A 105 -1.91 15.47 3.51
N SER A 106 -2.73 15.73 4.54
CA SER A 106 -2.77 17.03 5.22
C SER A 106 -1.39 17.46 5.72
N LYS A 107 -1.17 18.78 5.82
CA LYS A 107 0.09 19.33 6.36
C LYS A 107 0.40 18.75 7.74
N SER A 108 -0.61 18.69 8.61
CA SER A 108 -0.50 18.10 9.95
C SER A 108 -0.02 16.65 9.91
N THR A 109 -0.65 15.80 9.10
CA THR A 109 -0.28 14.38 9.01
C THR A 109 1.09 14.19 8.36
N SER A 110 1.40 14.96 7.32
CA SER A 110 2.70 14.90 6.63
C SER A 110 3.86 15.29 7.55
N GLU A 111 3.72 16.37 8.32
CA GLU A 111 4.69 16.79 9.33
C GLU A 111 4.84 15.76 10.45
N TRP A 112 3.71 15.17 10.89
CA TRP A 112 3.72 14.12 11.91
C TRP A 112 4.45 12.86 11.44
N LEU A 113 4.22 12.40 10.21
CA LEU A 113 4.91 11.25 9.61
C LEU A 113 6.42 11.50 9.52
N LYS A 114 6.83 12.70 9.07
CA LYS A 114 8.24 13.12 9.03
C LYS A 114 8.88 13.11 10.41
N LYS A 115 8.22 13.72 11.41
CA LYS A 115 8.69 13.74 12.81
C LYS A 115 8.85 12.34 13.40
N ASN A 116 7.97 11.41 13.01
CA ASN A 116 7.99 10.03 13.49
C ASN A 116 8.86 9.08 12.65
N LYS A 117 9.62 9.62 11.67
CA LYS A 117 10.51 8.87 10.78
C LYS A 117 9.79 7.75 10.01
N MET A 118 8.53 7.96 9.65
CA MET A 118 7.77 7.01 8.83
C MET A 118 7.88 7.40 7.36
N LYS A 119 8.60 6.59 6.58
CA LYS A 119 8.71 6.79 5.14
C LYS A 119 7.39 6.41 4.49
N THR A 120 6.80 7.33 3.73
CA THR A 120 5.61 7.06 2.92
C THR A 120 5.98 6.74 1.49
N LEU A 121 5.20 5.86 0.88
CA LEU A 121 5.27 5.56 -0.53
C LEU A 121 4.35 6.52 -1.28
N GLU A 122 4.88 7.19 -2.29
CA GLU A 122 4.08 8.08 -3.12
C GLU A 122 3.09 7.25 -3.96
N TRP A 123 1.80 7.54 -3.81
CA TRP A 123 0.70 6.77 -4.41
C TRP A 123 0.05 7.57 -5.55
N PRO A 124 -0.23 6.96 -6.72
CA PRO A 124 -1.03 7.60 -7.75
C PRO A 124 -2.49 7.73 -7.29
N SER A 125 -3.12 8.87 -7.57
CA SER A 125 -4.55 9.05 -7.27
C SER A 125 -5.41 8.05 -8.04
N GLN A 126 -6.57 7.66 -7.46
CA GLN A 126 -7.58 6.80 -8.10
C GLN A 126 -7.04 5.44 -8.60
N SER A 127 -6.20 4.77 -7.80
CA SER A 127 -5.64 3.45 -8.15
C SER A 127 -5.98 2.38 -7.10
N PRO A 128 -7.28 2.11 -6.83
CA PRO A 128 -7.68 1.08 -5.85
C PRO A 128 -7.22 -0.32 -6.26
N ASP A 129 -7.20 -0.63 -7.56
CA ASP A 129 -6.77 -1.93 -8.13
C ASP A 129 -5.34 -2.31 -7.70
N LEU A 130 -4.52 -1.30 -7.42
CA LEU A 130 -3.15 -1.48 -6.97
C LEU A 130 -3.05 -1.77 -5.47
N ASN A 131 -4.09 -1.52 -4.67
CA ASN A 131 -4.03 -1.68 -3.22
C ASN A 131 -4.41 -3.11 -2.78
N PRO A 132 -3.47 -3.97 -2.34
CA PRO A 132 -3.76 -5.37 -2.05
C PRO A 132 -4.63 -5.55 -0.80
N ILE A 133 -4.73 -4.51 0.04
CA ILE A 133 -5.58 -4.56 1.24
C ILE A 133 -7.06 -4.64 0.88
N GLU A 134 -7.47 -4.13 -0.29
CA GLU A 134 -8.86 -4.21 -0.75
C GLU A 134 -9.31 -5.66 -0.93
N MET A 135 -8.40 -6.54 -1.35
CA MET A 135 -8.66 -7.97 -1.45
C MET A 135 -8.81 -8.63 -0.08
N LEU A 136 -8.03 -8.18 0.92
CA LEU A 136 -8.18 -8.67 2.29
C LEU A 136 -9.49 -8.18 2.90
N TRP A 137 -9.91 -6.95 2.61
CA TRP A 137 -11.22 -6.44 3.04
C TRP A 137 -12.37 -7.21 2.41
N HIS A 138 -12.27 -7.54 1.13
CA HIS A 138 -13.26 -8.39 0.46
C HIS A 138 -13.37 -9.77 1.13
N ASP A 139 -12.24 -10.43 1.38
CA ASP A 139 -12.21 -11.72 2.07
C ASP A 139 -12.83 -11.63 3.47
N LEU A 140 -12.47 -10.59 4.25
CA LEU A 140 -13.00 -10.35 5.59
C LEU A 140 -14.51 -10.12 5.57
N LYS A 141 -15.00 -9.24 4.67
CA LYS A 141 -16.43 -8.95 4.53
C LYS A 141 -17.22 -10.22 4.25
N LYS A 142 -16.72 -11.09 3.37
CA LYS A 142 -17.37 -12.36 3.02
C LYS A 142 -17.55 -13.27 4.23
N VAL A 143 -16.49 -13.49 5.00
CA VAL A 143 -16.53 -14.40 6.16
C VAL A 143 -17.33 -13.82 7.34
N VAL A 144 -17.22 -12.51 7.58
CA VAL A 144 -17.98 -11.83 8.63
C VAL A 144 -19.47 -11.80 8.28
N HIS A 145 -19.83 -11.56 7.01
CA HIS A 145 -21.22 -11.60 6.56
C HIS A 145 -21.86 -12.98 6.75
N ALA A 146 -21.11 -14.05 6.48
CA ALA A 146 -21.58 -15.42 6.71
C ALA A 146 -21.90 -15.72 8.20
N ARG A 147 -21.26 -15.01 9.14
CA ARG A 147 -21.54 -15.12 10.59
C ARG A 147 -22.80 -14.36 11.02
N LYS A 148 -23.42 -13.57 10.14
CA LYS A 148 -24.68 -12.84 10.37
C LYS A 148 -24.71 -12.05 11.70
N PRO A 149 -23.77 -11.10 11.92
CA PRO A 149 -23.78 -10.29 13.13
C PRO A 149 -25.09 -9.52 13.27
N SER A 150 -25.65 -9.51 14.47
CA SER A 150 -26.92 -8.85 14.82
C SER A 150 -26.73 -7.51 15.53
N SER A 151 -25.50 -7.21 15.97
CA SER A 151 -25.13 -5.94 16.61
C SER A 151 -23.78 -5.42 16.13
N VAL A 152 -23.53 -4.13 16.37
CA VAL A 152 -22.22 -3.51 16.09
C VAL A 152 -21.11 -4.17 16.92
N ALA A 153 -21.40 -4.55 18.16
CA ALA A 153 -20.43 -5.24 19.02
C ALA A 153 -20.04 -6.61 18.45
N GLU A 154 -21.02 -7.40 18.00
CA GLU A 154 -20.77 -8.67 17.31
C GLU A 154 -20.00 -8.46 16.01
N LEU A 155 -20.38 -7.47 15.20
CA LEU A 155 -19.67 -7.14 13.97
C LEU A 155 -18.19 -6.83 14.24
N GLN A 156 -17.90 -6.00 15.23
CA GLN A 156 -16.53 -5.66 15.61
C GLN A 156 -15.75 -6.88 16.11
N GLN A 157 -16.37 -7.73 16.92
CA GLN A 157 -15.74 -8.94 17.42
C GLN A 157 -15.45 -9.92 16.27
N PHE A 158 -16.42 -10.15 15.39
CA PHE A 158 -16.28 -11.06 14.27
C PHE A 158 -15.19 -10.57 13.30
N CYS A 159 -15.12 -9.27 13.04
CA CYS A 159 -14.03 -8.69 12.27
C CYS A 159 -12.65 -9.00 12.88
N LYS A 160 -12.49 -8.86 14.21
CA LYS A 160 -11.22 -9.17 14.89
C LYS A 160 -10.87 -10.66 14.82
N ASP A 161 -11.84 -11.53 15.11
CA ASP A 161 -11.67 -12.99 15.07
C ASP A 161 -11.24 -13.45 13.68
N GLU A 162 -11.97 -13.03 12.65
CA GLU A 162 -11.74 -13.48 11.28
C GLU A 162 -10.46 -12.87 10.69
N TRP A 163 -10.13 -11.63 11.05
CA TRP A 163 -8.86 -11.00 10.67
C TRP A 163 -7.65 -11.77 11.21
N ALA A 164 -7.70 -12.21 12.47
CA ALA A 164 -6.64 -13.00 13.09
C ALA A 164 -6.46 -14.38 12.44
N LYS A 165 -7.50 -14.91 11.79
CA LYS A 165 -7.50 -16.19 11.08
C LYS A 165 -6.96 -16.10 9.65
N ILE A 166 -6.75 -14.89 9.10
CA ILE A 166 -6.24 -14.73 7.73
C ILE A 166 -4.85 -15.42 7.64
N PRO A 167 -4.71 -16.44 6.78
CA PRO A 167 -3.48 -17.21 6.72
C PRO A 167 -2.38 -16.38 6.04
N PRO A 168 -1.13 -16.45 6.53
CA PRO A 168 -0.04 -15.70 5.91
C PRO A 168 0.16 -16.00 4.41
N GLN A 169 -0.16 -17.23 4.00
CA GLN A 169 -0.10 -17.64 2.59
C GLN A 169 -1.02 -16.78 1.71
N ARG A 170 -2.15 -16.29 2.24
CA ARG A 170 -3.04 -15.39 1.50
C ARG A 170 -2.38 -14.03 1.27
N CYS A 171 -1.82 -13.42 2.31
CA CYS A 171 -1.09 -12.16 2.19
C CYS A 171 0.11 -12.31 1.24
N ASN A 172 0.90 -13.38 1.38
CA ASN A 172 2.03 -13.65 0.50
C ASN A 172 1.60 -13.80 -0.97
N LYS A 173 0.46 -14.45 -1.26
CA LYS A 173 -0.08 -14.54 -2.63
C LYS A 173 -0.52 -13.18 -3.17
N LEU A 174 -1.14 -12.34 -2.35
CA LEU A 174 -1.56 -10.99 -2.75
C LEU A 174 -0.35 -10.11 -3.07
N ILE A 175 0.64 -10.13 -2.18
CA ILE A 175 1.94 -9.48 -2.35
C ILE A 175 2.61 -10.02 -3.63
N ALA A 176 2.59 -11.33 -3.85
CA ALA A 176 3.13 -11.95 -5.06
C ALA A 176 2.41 -11.56 -6.36
N SER A 177 1.10 -11.31 -6.29
CA SER A 177 0.32 -10.85 -7.43
C SER A 177 0.61 -9.39 -7.82
N TYR A 178 1.26 -8.62 -6.93
CA TYR A 178 1.45 -7.18 -7.10
C TYR A 178 2.19 -6.84 -8.40
N GLY A 179 3.25 -7.59 -8.72
CA GLY A 179 3.97 -7.43 -9.99
C GLY A 179 3.07 -7.56 -11.21
N LYS A 180 2.09 -8.48 -11.18
CA LYS A 180 1.12 -8.66 -12.27
C LYS A 180 0.10 -7.52 -12.33
N ARG A 181 -0.40 -7.04 -11.18
CA ARG A 181 -1.28 -5.86 -11.09
C ARG A 181 -0.63 -4.61 -11.68
N LEU A 182 0.63 -4.40 -11.31
CA LEU A 182 1.47 -3.33 -11.83
C LEU A 182 1.63 -3.39 -13.36
N ILE A 183 1.92 -4.59 -13.91
CA ILE A 183 2.00 -4.79 -15.36
C ILE A 183 0.64 -4.50 -16.02
N ALA A 184 -0.46 -4.96 -15.43
CA ALA A 184 -1.80 -4.72 -15.96
C ALA A 184 -2.13 -3.22 -16.05
N VAL A 185 -1.78 -2.42 -15.03
CA VAL A 185 -1.97 -0.96 -15.07
C VAL A 185 -1.11 -0.31 -16.17
N VAL A 186 0.12 -0.77 -16.36
CA VAL A 186 1.00 -0.27 -17.43
C VAL A 186 0.41 -0.57 -18.82
N VAL A 187 -0.06 -1.80 -19.03
CA VAL A 187 -0.72 -2.23 -20.27
C VAL A 187 -2.00 -1.43 -20.50
N ALA A 188 -2.80 -1.20 -19.45
CA ALA A 188 -4.00 -0.36 -19.48
C ALA A 188 -3.69 1.14 -19.62
N LYS A 189 -2.41 1.55 -19.71
CA LYS A 189 -1.96 2.94 -19.81
C LYS A 189 -2.46 3.82 -18.66
N GLY A 190 -2.59 3.24 -17.46
CA GLY A 190 -3.15 3.91 -16.28
C GLY A 190 -4.68 3.86 -16.20
N GLY A 191 -5.36 3.16 -17.12
CA GLY A 191 -6.78 2.86 -17.02
C GLY A 191 -7.11 1.72 -16.03
N PRO A 192 -8.40 1.45 -15.79
CA PRO A 192 -8.86 0.39 -14.90
C PRO A 192 -8.36 -0.99 -15.33
N THR A 193 -8.17 -1.87 -14.34
CA THR A 193 -7.77 -3.27 -14.55
C THR A 193 -8.84 -4.23 -14.05
N SER A 194 -8.66 -5.54 -14.26
CA SER A 194 -9.59 -6.57 -13.80
C SER A 194 -9.38 -6.99 -12.33
N TYR A 195 -8.57 -6.25 -11.57
CA TYR A 195 -8.09 -6.61 -10.23
C TYR A 195 -8.85 -5.96 -9.08
#